data_AF-A0A9D7RLL9-F1
#
_entry.id   AF-A0A9D7RLL9-F1
#
_cell.length_a   1.000
_cell.length_b   1.000
_cell.length_c   1.000
_cell.angle_alpha   90.00
_cell.angle_beta   90.00
_cell.angle_gamma   90.00
#
_symmetry.space_group_name_H-M   'P 1'
#
loop_
_entity.id
_entity.type
_entity.pdbx_description
1 polymer ?
#
loop_
_entity_poly.entity_id
_entity_poly.type
_entity_poly.pdbx_seq_one_letter_code
_entity_poly.pdbx_strand_id
1 'polypeptide(L)'
;MRPEFPPIGLLSNREPWEDQQRIPGSPHNLPPVGARPVPAAYMGGVPDSGRTPIFDAHHYAQVNDNSTALPELESSMILQQPISRRNYLMLRNASTISNIYISFASDASANSTMKLSPGTIILFDVVVPQDDMYAFADSNDGQLSFAYSNIAT
;
A
#
# COMPACT_ATOMS: atom_id res chain seq x y z
N MET A 1 -19.73 -31.49 55.68
CA MET A 1 -20.21 -30.15 55.27
C MET A 1 -19.61 -29.86 53.90
N ARG A 2 -20.43 -29.76 52.85
CA ARG A 2 -19.96 -29.49 51.48
C ARG A 2 -19.78 -27.97 51.33
N PRO A 3 -18.68 -27.46 50.77
CA PRO A 3 -18.53 -26.02 50.56
C PRO A 3 -19.55 -25.58 49.51
N GLU A 4 -20.47 -24.70 49.90
CA GLU A 4 -21.41 -24.07 48.97
C GLU A 4 -20.65 -23.06 48.11
N PHE A 5 -20.90 -23.08 46.80
CA PHE A 5 -20.33 -22.12 45.87
C PHE A 5 -20.84 -20.71 46.19
N PRO A 6 -19.99 -19.66 46.12
CA PRO A 6 -20.42 -18.30 46.37
C PRO A 6 -21.49 -17.86 45.35
N PRO A 7 -22.45 -16.99 45.74
CA PRO A 7 -23.49 -16.51 44.84
C PRO A 7 -22.89 -15.77 43.64
N ILE A 8 -23.34 -16.10 42.44
CA ILE A 8 -22.94 -15.39 41.21
C ILE A 8 -23.57 -14.00 41.25
N GLY A 9 -22.74 -12.96 41.38
CA GLY A 9 -23.18 -11.58 41.19
C GLY A 9 -23.59 -11.37 39.74
N LEU A 10 -24.86 -11.04 39.50
CA LEU A 10 -25.32 -10.63 38.18
C LEU A 10 -24.58 -9.34 37.82
N LEU A 11 -23.76 -9.38 36.76
CA LEU A 11 -23.12 -8.20 36.22
C LEU A 11 -24.21 -7.17 35.89
N SER A 12 -23.93 -5.88 36.15
CA SER A 12 -24.84 -4.78 35.80
C SER A 12 -25.32 -4.91 34.36
N ASN A 13 -26.58 -4.57 34.08
CA ASN A 13 -27.12 -4.43 32.73
C ASN A 13 -26.31 -3.38 31.96
N ARG A 14 -25.17 -3.79 31.40
CA ARG A 14 -24.41 -3.00 30.44
C ARG A 14 -25.08 -3.19 29.11
N GLU A 15 -25.33 -2.09 28.43
CA GLU A 15 -25.80 -2.15 27.07
C GLU A 15 -24.77 -2.90 26.22
N PRO A 16 -25.18 -3.65 25.19
CA PRO A 16 -24.26 -4.48 24.42
C PRO A 16 -23.07 -3.72 23.81
N TRP A 17 -23.11 -2.38 23.71
CA TRP A 17 -22.01 -1.53 23.23
C TRP A 17 -21.00 -1.11 24.30
N GLU A 18 -21.30 -1.38 25.56
CA GLU A 18 -20.47 -1.00 26.72
C GLU A 18 -19.68 -2.19 27.27
N ASP A 19 -19.83 -3.38 26.69
CA ASP A 19 -19.08 -4.57 27.06
C ASP A 19 -17.63 -4.49 26.54
N GLN A 20 -16.66 -4.73 27.42
CA GLN A 20 -15.23 -4.79 27.09
C GLN A 20 -14.88 -5.96 26.17
N GLN A 21 -15.76 -6.97 26.07
CA GLN A 21 -15.63 -8.09 25.14
C GLN A 21 -16.38 -7.88 23.82
N ARG A 22 -17.02 -6.73 23.60
CA ARG A 22 -17.70 -6.46 22.33
C ARG A 22 -16.68 -6.34 21.22
N ILE A 23 -16.73 -7.30 20.30
CA ILE A 23 -16.18 -7.17 18.96
C ILE A 23 -17.33 -6.65 18.09
N PRO A 24 -17.25 -5.43 17.54
CA PRO A 24 -18.24 -4.95 16.58
C PRO A 24 -18.35 -5.97 15.45
N GLY A 25 -19.58 -6.32 15.06
CA GLY A 25 -19.78 -7.10 13.85
C GLY A 25 -19.06 -6.43 12.68
N SER A 26 -18.45 -7.24 11.82
CA SER A 26 -17.81 -6.74 10.60
C SER A 26 -18.75 -5.79 9.86
N PRO A 27 -18.25 -4.67 9.30
CA PRO A 27 -19.10 -3.77 8.53
C PRO A 27 -19.88 -4.57 7.49
N HIS A 28 -21.18 -4.29 7.38
CA HIS A 28 -22.20 -5.06 6.64
C HIS A 28 -21.94 -5.25 5.13
N ASN A 29 -20.77 -4.85 4.62
CA ASN A 29 -20.42 -4.92 3.20
C ASN A 29 -19.12 -5.68 2.91
N LEU A 30 -18.58 -6.46 3.86
CA LEU A 30 -17.52 -7.40 3.50
C LEU A 30 -18.15 -8.67 2.90
N PRO A 31 -17.73 -9.09 1.70
CA PRO A 31 -18.19 -10.36 1.16
C PRO A 31 -17.86 -11.48 2.17
N PRO A 32 -18.79 -12.41 2.44
CA PRO A 32 -18.58 -13.44 3.46
C PRO A 32 -17.28 -14.20 3.17
N VAL A 33 -16.48 -14.37 4.22
CA VAL A 33 -15.21 -15.10 4.17
C VAL A 33 -15.49 -16.52 3.64
N GLY A 34 -15.05 -16.79 2.42
CA GLY A 34 -15.40 -17.98 1.65
C GLY A 34 -15.74 -17.69 0.18
N ALA A 35 -16.15 -16.46 -0.13
CA ALA A 35 -16.31 -15.98 -1.51
C ALA A 35 -14.95 -15.60 -2.12
N ARG A 36 -14.03 -16.57 -2.24
CA ARG A 36 -12.95 -16.44 -3.22
C ARG A 36 -13.61 -16.36 -4.60
N PRO A 37 -13.29 -15.39 -5.46
CA PRO A 37 -13.61 -15.48 -6.87
C PRO A 37 -12.87 -16.71 -7.40
N VAL A 38 -13.60 -17.80 -7.59
CA VAL A 38 -13.12 -18.92 -8.39
C VAL A 38 -12.87 -18.34 -9.79
N PRO A 39 -11.73 -18.59 -10.44
CA PRO A 39 -11.60 -18.25 -11.85
C PRO A 39 -12.78 -18.89 -12.56
N ALA A 40 -13.54 -18.10 -13.32
CA ALA A 40 -14.82 -18.49 -13.87
C ALA A 40 -14.69 -19.73 -14.78
N ALA A 41 -14.79 -20.92 -14.18
CA ALA A 41 -15.01 -22.17 -14.89
C ALA A 41 -16.50 -22.22 -15.21
N TYR A 42 -16.82 -21.69 -16.39
CA TYR A 42 -17.88 -22.12 -17.31
C TYR A 42 -19.05 -22.89 -16.67
N MET A 43 -19.93 -22.21 -15.93
CA MET A 43 -21.21 -22.77 -15.48
C MET A 43 -22.33 -21.78 -15.76
N GLY A 44 -22.89 -21.89 -16.97
CA GLY A 44 -24.34 -21.84 -17.26
C GLY A 44 -25.21 -20.68 -16.75
N GLY A 45 -24.66 -19.55 -16.33
CA GLY A 45 -25.44 -18.35 -16.01
C GLY A 45 -25.70 -17.54 -17.28
N VAL A 46 -26.97 -17.21 -17.54
CA VAL A 46 -27.37 -16.28 -18.60
C VAL A 46 -26.51 -15.02 -18.49
N PRO A 47 -25.77 -14.59 -19.54
CA PRO A 47 -25.01 -13.36 -19.47
C PRO A 47 -26.00 -12.21 -19.24
N ASP A 48 -25.78 -11.39 -18.21
CA ASP A 48 -26.43 -10.08 -18.08
C ASP A 48 -25.91 -9.19 -19.21
N SER A 49 -26.47 -9.41 -20.41
CA SER A 49 -26.11 -8.70 -21.62
C SER A 49 -26.76 -7.32 -21.59
N GLY A 50 -26.13 -6.36 -20.92
CA GLY A 50 -26.58 -4.97 -20.98
C GLY A 50 -26.02 -4.02 -19.93
N ARG A 51 -25.37 -4.51 -18.88
CA ARG A 51 -24.76 -3.65 -17.86
C ARG A 51 -23.25 -3.67 -17.98
N THR A 52 -22.71 -2.67 -18.68
CA THR A 52 -21.31 -2.28 -18.49
C THR A 52 -21.17 -1.92 -17.02
N PRO A 53 -20.34 -2.61 -16.22
CA PRO A 53 -20.13 -2.23 -14.84
C PRO A 53 -19.56 -0.80 -14.81
N ILE A 54 -20.35 0.14 -14.29
CA ILE A 54 -19.91 1.50 -14.03
C ILE A 54 -19.16 1.45 -12.71
N PHE A 55 -17.85 1.30 -12.79
CA PHE A 55 -16.99 1.45 -11.61
C PHE A 55 -16.84 2.93 -11.31
N ASP A 56 -17.11 3.32 -10.07
CA ASP A 56 -16.76 4.63 -9.58
C ASP A 56 -15.23 4.70 -9.41
N ALA A 57 -14.57 5.42 -10.30
CA ALA A 57 -13.12 5.56 -10.32
C ALA A 57 -12.56 6.20 -9.04
N HIS A 58 -13.39 6.87 -8.24
CA HIS A 58 -12.97 7.57 -7.02
C HIS A 58 -12.84 6.66 -5.78
N HIS A 59 -13.36 5.43 -5.82
CA HIS A 59 -13.33 4.54 -4.65
C HIS A 59 -12.02 3.76 -4.48
N TYR A 60 -11.13 3.75 -5.48
CA TYR A 60 -9.89 2.96 -5.46
C TYR A 60 -8.67 3.81 -5.79
N ALA A 61 -7.55 3.51 -5.14
CA ALA A 61 -6.28 4.16 -5.44
C ALA A 61 -5.84 3.80 -6.87
N GLN A 62 -5.65 4.83 -7.70
CA GLN A 62 -5.06 4.65 -9.02
C GLN A 62 -3.54 4.55 -8.86
N VAL A 63 -3.00 3.36 -9.14
CA VAL A 63 -1.59 3.04 -9.03
C VAL A 63 -0.90 3.34 -10.34
N ASN A 64 0.13 4.17 -10.30
CA ASN A 64 1.11 4.34 -11.35
C ASN A 64 2.37 3.57 -10.96
N ASP A 65 2.86 2.71 -11.85
CA ASP A 65 4.09 1.94 -11.66
C ASP A 65 5.04 2.24 -12.83
N ASN A 66 6.31 2.46 -12.51
CA ASN A 66 7.34 2.73 -13.49
C ASN A 66 8.67 2.10 -13.06
N SER A 67 9.52 1.77 -14.03
CA SER A 67 10.85 1.25 -13.80
C SER A 67 11.85 1.95 -14.71
N THR A 68 12.85 2.55 -14.09
CA THR A 68 13.85 3.40 -14.77
C THR A 68 15.25 2.86 -14.53
N ALA A 69 16.03 2.79 -15.61
CA ALA A 69 17.46 2.61 -15.53
C ALA A 69 18.11 3.89 -15.02
N LEU A 70 18.98 3.78 -14.02
CA LEU A 70 19.68 4.90 -13.43
C LEU A 70 21.10 5.00 -13.99
N PRO A 71 21.59 6.22 -14.24
CA PRO A 71 22.98 6.42 -14.60
C PRO A 71 23.91 6.11 -13.41
N GLU A 72 25.13 5.70 -13.74
CA GLU A 72 26.20 5.46 -12.77
C GLU A 72 26.78 6.80 -12.30
N LEU A 73 26.83 7.00 -10.97
CA LEU A 73 27.44 8.16 -10.31
C LEU A 73 26.89 9.55 -10.70
N GLU A 74 25.84 9.61 -11.50
CA GLU A 74 25.19 10.86 -11.94
C GLU A 74 23.75 10.94 -11.41
N SER A 75 23.40 12.04 -10.77
CA SER A 75 22.03 12.28 -10.28
C SER A 75 21.07 12.44 -11.45
N SER A 76 19.94 11.73 -11.42
CA SER A 76 18.84 11.93 -12.35
C SER A 76 17.50 12.07 -11.62
N MET A 77 16.64 12.95 -12.11
CA MET A 77 15.29 13.09 -11.58
C MET A 77 14.42 11.91 -12.03
N ILE A 78 13.83 11.22 -11.08
CA ILE A 78 13.04 10.00 -11.33
C ILE A 78 11.54 10.20 -11.11
N LEU A 79 11.16 11.10 -10.21
CA LEU A 79 9.77 11.40 -9.93
C LEU A 79 9.63 12.88 -9.61
N GLN A 80 8.79 13.57 -10.36
CA GLN A 80 8.48 14.97 -10.09
C GLN A 80 7.54 15.09 -8.87
N GLN A 81 7.60 16.23 -8.19
CA GLN A 81 6.61 16.65 -7.21
C GLN A 81 5.22 16.60 -7.86
N PRO A 82 4.24 15.97 -7.21
CA PRO A 82 2.93 15.80 -7.79
C PRO A 82 2.11 17.09 -7.62
N ILE A 83 1.16 17.30 -8.52
CA ILE A 83 0.23 18.44 -8.43
C ILE A 83 -0.76 18.24 -7.27
N SER A 84 -1.10 16.99 -6.93
CA SER A 84 -1.92 16.60 -5.79
C SER A 84 -1.16 15.67 -4.85
N ARG A 85 -1.60 15.57 -3.59
CA ARG A 85 -0.85 14.82 -2.56
C ARG A 85 -0.75 13.33 -2.91
N ARG A 86 0.44 12.74 -2.74
CA ARG A 86 0.62 11.28 -2.84
C ARG A 86 -0.08 10.58 -1.67
N ASN A 87 -0.83 9.54 -1.98
CA ASN A 87 -1.45 8.63 -1.02
C ASN A 87 -0.45 7.57 -0.54
N TYR A 88 0.40 7.06 -1.44
CA TYR A 88 1.51 6.17 -1.08
C TYR A 88 2.66 6.30 -2.08
N LEU A 89 3.85 5.83 -1.67
CA LEU A 89 5.02 5.67 -2.51
C LEU A 89 5.73 4.37 -2.16
N MET A 90 5.98 3.52 -3.16
CA MET A 90 6.79 2.32 -3.05
C MET A 90 8.04 2.48 -3.92
N LEU A 91 9.18 2.11 -3.38
CA LEU A 91 10.47 2.10 -4.06
C LEU A 91 11.05 0.69 -3.96
N ARG A 92 11.54 0.16 -5.07
CA ARG A 92 12.23 -1.13 -5.12
C ARG A 92 13.52 -0.98 -5.91
N ASN A 93 14.63 -1.36 -5.30
CA ASN A 93 15.85 -1.58 -6.03
C ASN A 93 15.72 -2.90 -6.81
N ALA A 94 15.58 -2.79 -8.13
CA ALA A 94 15.46 -3.92 -9.05
C ALA A 94 16.82 -4.34 -9.64
N SER A 95 17.91 -3.63 -9.34
CA SER A 95 19.27 -4.03 -9.70
C SER A 95 19.66 -5.35 -9.05
N THR A 96 20.60 -6.05 -9.70
CA THR A 96 21.20 -7.28 -9.19
C THR A 96 22.41 -7.02 -8.29
N ILE A 97 23.13 -5.91 -8.51
CA ILE A 97 24.40 -5.59 -7.85
C ILE A 97 24.49 -4.15 -7.33
N SER A 98 23.93 -3.16 -8.04
CA SER A 98 24.07 -1.75 -7.68
C SER A 98 23.23 -1.35 -6.48
N ASN A 99 23.80 -0.56 -5.56
CA ASN A 99 23.01 0.20 -4.60
C ASN A 99 22.46 1.47 -5.26
N ILE A 100 21.28 1.89 -4.81
CA ILE A 100 20.61 3.08 -5.31
C ILE A 100 20.53 4.12 -4.21
N TYR A 101 21.01 5.32 -4.49
CA TYR A 101 21.00 6.44 -3.55
C TYR A 101 19.90 7.40 -3.97
N ILE A 102 19.04 7.77 -3.02
CA ILE A 102 17.81 8.53 -3.29
C ILE A 102 17.77 9.77 -2.40
N SER A 103 17.58 10.92 -3.02
CA SER A 103 17.39 12.20 -2.34
C SER A 103 16.06 12.83 -2.73
N PHE A 104 15.55 13.68 -1.85
CA PHE A 104 14.33 14.45 -2.03
C PHE A 104 14.67 15.93 -2.09
N ALA A 105 14.00 16.68 -2.96
CA ALA A 105 14.18 18.12 -3.19
C ALA A 105 15.62 18.57 -3.55
N SER A 106 16.51 17.63 -3.89
CA SER A 106 17.92 17.91 -4.18
C SER A 106 18.56 16.77 -4.95
N ASP A 107 19.67 17.07 -5.64
CA ASP A 107 20.44 16.06 -6.37
C ASP A 107 20.92 14.93 -5.45
N ALA A 108 20.88 13.71 -5.97
CA ALA A 108 21.34 12.54 -5.25
C ALA A 108 22.88 12.47 -5.23
N SER A 109 23.43 12.08 -4.07
CA SER A 109 24.86 11.91 -3.87
C SER A 109 25.14 10.70 -2.96
N ALA A 110 26.41 10.34 -2.75
CA ALA A 110 26.78 9.25 -1.83
C ALA A 110 26.29 9.49 -0.38
N ASN A 111 25.91 10.74 -0.05
CA ASN A 111 25.35 11.16 1.23
C ASN A 111 23.82 11.38 1.17
N SER A 112 23.13 10.85 0.15
CA SER A 112 21.68 10.90 0.03
C SER A 112 20.97 10.40 1.28
N THR A 113 19.78 10.93 1.52
CA THR A 113 18.93 10.57 2.68
C THR A 113 18.68 9.08 2.79
N MET A 114 18.59 8.38 1.65
CA MET A 114 18.35 6.94 1.62
C MET A 114 19.31 6.23 0.68
N LYS A 115 19.67 5.00 1.06
CA LYS A 115 20.39 4.02 0.26
C LYS A 115 19.60 2.71 0.24
N LEU A 116 19.29 2.21 -0.96
CA LEU A 116 18.66 0.91 -1.18
C LEU A 116 19.69 -0.09 -1.67
N SER A 117 19.90 -1.17 -0.93
CA SER A 117 20.66 -2.32 -1.42
C SER A 117 19.87 -3.13 -2.45
N PRO A 118 20.55 -3.87 -3.34
CA PRO A 118 19.89 -4.72 -4.34
C PRO A 118 18.75 -5.55 -3.76
N GLY A 119 17.59 -5.55 -4.43
CA GLY A 119 16.40 -6.29 -4.01
C GLY A 119 15.61 -5.69 -2.83
N THR A 120 16.06 -4.57 -2.25
CA THR A 120 15.35 -3.93 -1.13
C THR A 120 14.09 -3.20 -1.62
N ILE A 121 13.03 -3.27 -0.80
CA ILE A 121 11.77 -2.56 -1.03
C ILE A 121 11.49 -1.65 0.17
N ILE A 122 11.04 -0.43 -0.10
CA ILE A 122 10.55 0.52 0.90
C ILE A 122 9.15 0.97 0.50
N LEU A 123 8.26 1.09 1.48
CA LEU A 123 6.89 1.59 1.32
C LEU A 123 6.66 2.76 2.28
N PHE A 124 6.10 3.85 1.76
CA PHE A 124 5.57 4.98 2.51
C PHE A 124 4.06 5.02 2.33
N ASP A 125 3.32 4.87 3.42
CA ASP A 125 1.85 4.79 3.44
C ASP A 125 1.19 5.81 4.40
N VAL A 126 1.87 6.23 5.48
CA VAL A 126 1.33 7.20 6.43
C VAL A 126 1.83 8.63 6.17
N VAL A 127 3.13 8.81 5.97
CA VAL A 127 3.75 10.11 5.66
C VAL A 127 4.58 9.95 4.40
N VAL A 128 3.97 10.34 3.28
CA VAL A 128 4.56 10.17 1.96
C VAL A 128 5.32 11.44 1.57
N PRO A 129 6.60 11.36 1.17
CA PRO A 129 7.32 12.50 0.62
C PRO A 129 6.56 13.12 -0.57
N GLN A 130 6.57 14.45 -0.67
CA GLN A 130 5.87 15.19 -1.75
C GLN A 130 6.83 15.87 -2.72
N ASP A 131 8.12 15.97 -2.39
CA ASP A 131 9.09 16.67 -3.21
C ASP A 131 9.49 15.89 -4.48
N ASP A 132 10.23 16.59 -5.35
CA ASP A 132 10.97 15.98 -6.45
C ASP A 132 11.95 14.94 -5.90
N MET A 133 12.09 13.83 -6.61
CA MET A 133 12.92 12.71 -6.21
C MET A 133 14.02 12.50 -7.24
N TYR A 134 15.25 12.43 -6.75
CA TYR A 134 16.46 12.23 -7.53
C TYR A 134 17.14 10.95 -7.10
N ALA A 135 17.74 10.23 -8.04
CA ALA A 135 18.49 9.02 -7.75
C ALA A 135 19.66 8.80 -8.72
N PHE A 136 20.65 8.06 -8.23
CA PHE A 136 21.73 7.47 -9.04
C PHE A 136 22.12 6.10 -8.50
N ALA A 137 22.84 5.33 -9.31
CA ALA A 137 23.40 4.04 -8.91
C ALA A 137 24.92 4.12 -8.71
N ASP A 138 25.45 3.37 -7.76
CA ASP A 138 26.91 3.31 -7.53
C ASP A 138 27.68 2.43 -8.52
N SER A 139 26.98 1.68 -9.35
CA SER A 139 27.56 0.94 -10.47
C SER A 139 26.62 0.88 -11.66
N ASN A 140 27.18 0.62 -12.84
CA ASN A 140 26.41 0.25 -14.03
C ASN A 140 25.42 -0.89 -13.74
N ASP A 141 24.24 -0.87 -14.37
CA ASP A 141 23.05 -1.72 -14.07
C ASP A 141 22.16 -1.23 -12.90
N GLY A 142 22.17 0.08 -12.63
CA GLY A 142 21.19 0.73 -11.76
C GLY A 142 19.76 0.61 -12.30
N GLN A 143 18.84 0.01 -11.55
CA GLN A 143 17.44 -0.11 -11.93
C GLN A 143 16.55 0.12 -10.71
N LEU A 144 15.78 1.20 -10.75
CA LEU A 144 14.80 1.53 -9.73
C LEU A 144 13.40 1.32 -10.29
N SER A 145 12.61 0.50 -9.61
CA SER A 145 11.17 0.42 -9.83
C SER A 145 10.45 1.20 -8.74
N PHE A 146 9.45 1.99 -9.09
CA PHE A 146 8.68 2.76 -8.14
C PHE A 146 7.22 2.82 -8.53
N ALA A 147 6.37 2.73 -7.53
CA ALA A 147 4.93 2.84 -7.70
C ALA A 147 4.36 3.89 -6.74
N TYR A 148 3.39 4.66 -7.20
CA TYR A 148 2.75 5.68 -6.39
C TYR A 148 1.29 5.85 -6.78
N SER A 149 0.52 6.41 -5.86
CA SER A 149 -0.84 6.86 -6.13
C SER A 149 -1.02 8.27 -5.58
N ASN A 150 -1.82 9.07 -6.27
CA ASN A 150 -2.18 10.40 -5.84
C ASN A 150 -3.64 10.44 -5.40
N ILE A 151 -3.94 11.29 -4.42
CA ILE A 151 -5.31 11.56 -4.03
C ILE A 151 -5.94 12.41 -5.14
N ALA A 152 -7.05 11.93 -5.69
CA ALA A 152 -7.84 12.68 -6.66
C ALA A 152 -8.38 13.95 -5.98
N THR A 153 -8.12 15.10 -6.59
CA THR A 153 -8.71 16.40 -6.20
C THR A 153 -10.11 16.54 -6.74
#